data_AF-A0A835KGW8-F1
#
_entry.id   AF-A0A835KGW8-F1
#
_cell.length_a   1.000
_cell.length_b   1.000
_cell.length_c   1.000
_cell.angle_alpha   90.00
_cell.angle_beta   90.00
_cell.angle_gamma   90.00
#
_symmetry.space_group_name_H-M   'P 1'
#
loop_
_entity.id
_entity.type
_entity.pdbx_description
1 polymer ?
#
loop_
_entity_poly.entity_id
_entity_poly.type
_entity_poly.pdbx_seq_one_letter_code
_entity_poly.pdbx_strand_id
1 'polypeptide(L)'
;MAARFRWAALLLVPAVSVILSKYSRSSTPGLLPPVVLVPGYATNELDARLTELYRPSPPRCATRKGQGWFRLYLDHASLNDPTGVRCFAEQMSSVYDAASRSSGPPRVGYRDGETLFGAPYDFRYAVPSIAGDAFFAGLKRLVEKASRLNGGTPVTVVAHSYGATLAYQFLLRRPLPWRRRFVRRFVPVAAPWGGVVLGMFTLVAGNSLGLPFVDPVALKGEYRSLQSSLWALPSPGVFGAAQPLVTTRSRSYTARDMVGFLEAIGMGEAVGPYETRVLPLFRGLGWARRRCWLTPLHGR
;
A
#
# COMPACT_ATOMS: atom_id res chain seq x y z
N MET A 1 -4.85 -19.53 -6.66
CA MET A 1 -5.61 -18.34 -7.14
C MET A 1 -4.62 -17.42 -7.85
N ALA A 2 -5.02 -16.79 -8.95
CA ALA A 2 -4.24 -15.74 -9.61
C ALA A 2 -4.87 -14.36 -9.38
N ALA A 3 -4.07 -13.29 -9.32
CA ALA A 3 -4.53 -11.94 -9.01
C ALA A 3 -4.00 -10.89 -10.01
N ARG A 4 -4.83 -9.90 -10.36
CA ARG A 4 -4.46 -8.75 -11.21
C ARG A 4 -5.07 -7.45 -10.66
N PHE A 5 -4.40 -6.31 -10.85
CA PHE A 5 -4.77 -5.05 -10.20
C PHE A 5 -5.27 -3.99 -11.18
N ARG A 6 -6.31 -3.26 -10.78
CA ARG A 6 -6.84 -2.10 -11.52
C ARG A 6 -6.89 -0.88 -10.60
N TRP A 7 -6.66 0.31 -11.14
CA TRP A 7 -6.74 1.54 -10.37
C TRP A 7 -8.20 1.86 -10.00
N ALA A 8 -8.49 2.16 -8.72
CA ALA A 8 -9.80 2.63 -8.26
C ALA A 8 -9.72 4.15 -8.01
N ALA A 9 -10.59 4.95 -8.64
CA ALA A 9 -10.56 6.42 -8.54
C ALA A 9 -11.19 6.98 -7.25
N LEU A 10 -11.52 6.13 -6.28
CA LEU A 10 -12.25 6.55 -5.09
C LEU A 10 -11.24 7.02 -4.03
N LEU A 11 -11.29 8.34 -3.74
CA LEU A 11 -10.71 9.08 -2.63
C LEU A 11 -9.41 9.89 -2.86
N LEU A 12 -8.66 9.69 -3.95
CA LEU A 12 -7.37 10.40 -4.13
C LEU A 12 -7.40 11.65 -5.02
N VAL A 13 -8.39 11.76 -5.90
CA VAL A 13 -8.42 12.78 -6.97
C VAL A 13 -8.58 14.23 -6.45
N PRO A 14 -9.43 14.54 -5.45
CA PRO A 14 -9.58 15.92 -4.96
C PRO A 14 -8.33 16.41 -4.23
N ALA A 15 -7.74 15.57 -3.38
CA ALA A 15 -6.54 15.92 -2.61
C ALA A 15 -5.32 16.16 -3.52
N VAL A 16 -5.13 15.31 -4.54
CA VAL A 16 -4.06 15.48 -5.53
C VAL A 16 -4.26 16.75 -6.36
N SER A 17 -5.50 17.09 -6.74
CA SER A 17 -5.82 18.33 -7.48
C SER A 17 -5.52 19.61 -6.69
N VAL A 18 -5.84 19.63 -5.39
CA VAL A 18 -5.53 20.77 -4.49
C VAL A 18 -4.02 20.89 -4.26
N ILE A 19 -3.31 19.77 -4.14
CA ILE A 19 -1.85 19.77 -3.97
C ILE A 19 -1.18 20.27 -5.27
N LEU A 20 -1.51 19.69 -6.42
CA LEU A 20 -0.91 20.06 -7.71
C LEU A 20 -1.19 21.53 -8.08
N SER A 21 -2.39 22.05 -7.80
CA SER A 21 -2.73 23.47 -8.04
C SER A 21 -1.92 24.43 -7.16
N LYS A 22 -1.66 24.08 -5.89
CA LYS A 22 -0.81 24.89 -5.00
C LYS A 22 0.67 24.91 -5.40
N TYR A 23 1.15 23.84 -6.05
CA TYR A 23 2.54 23.72 -6.51
C TYR A 23 2.77 24.17 -7.97
N SER A 24 1.70 24.51 -8.69
CA SER A 24 1.76 25.16 -10.01
C SER A 24 2.01 26.66 -9.84
N ARG A 25 3.20 27.04 -9.35
CA ARG A 25 3.70 28.39 -9.55
C ARG A 25 4.85 28.33 -10.53
N SER A 26 4.65 28.99 -11.66
CA SER A 26 5.60 29.16 -12.76
C SER A 26 6.00 27.86 -13.47
N SER A 27 5.17 27.46 -14.43
CA SER A 27 5.65 26.74 -15.61
C SER A 27 5.02 27.39 -16.82
N THR A 28 5.86 27.76 -17.79
CA THR A 28 5.52 28.20 -19.14
C THR A 28 4.38 27.33 -19.71
N PRO A 29 3.47 27.87 -20.55
CA PRO A 29 2.42 27.06 -21.17
C PRO A 29 3.08 26.05 -22.12
N GLY A 30 3.36 24.84 -21.62
CA GLY A 30 4.11 23.82 -22.34
C GLY A 30 4.62 22.72 -21.41
N LEU A 31 3.91 21.59 -21.41
CA LEU A 31 4.16 20.31 -20.74
C LEU A 31 4.31 20.32 -19.20
N LEU A 32 3.21 19.99 -18.53
CA LEU A 32 3.21 19.55 -17.14
C LEU A 32 4.12 18.30 -16.98
N PRO A 33 5.01 18.23 -15.96
CA PRO A 33 5.86 17.07 -15.74
C PRO A 33 5.02 15.81 -15.51
N PRO A 34 5.40 14.64 -16.06
CA PRO A 34 4.62 13.42 -15.90
C PRO A 34 4.50 13.01 -14.45
N VAL A 35 3.34 12.47 -14.08
CA VAL A 35 3.01 12.08 -12.71
C VAL A 35 2.81 10.57 -12.64
N VAL A 36 3.47 9.92 -11.68
CA VAL A 36 3.20 8.52 -11.31
C VAL A 36 2.54 8.51 -9.94
N LEU A 37 1.36 7.92 -9.86
CA LEU A 37 0.55 7.79 -8.66
C LEU A 37 0.72 6.41 -8.02
N VAL A 38 1.17 6.39 -6.76
CA VAL A 38 1.29 5.16 -5.96
C VAL A 38 0.17 5.14 -4.90
N PRO A 39 -0.84 4.26 -5.04
CA PRO A 39 -2.01 4.24 -4.17
C PRO A 39 -1.71 3.75 -2.75
N GLY A 40 -2.60 4.02 -1.81
CA GLY A 40 -2.53 3.52 -0.43
C GLY A 40 -3.04 2.08 -0.29
N TYR A 41 -2.96 1.55 0.93
CA TYR A 41 -3.50 0.25 1.29
C TYR A 41 -4.98 0.15 0.92
N ALA A 42 -5.36 -0.92 0.22
CA ALA A 42 -6.74 -1.18 -0.20
C ALA A 42 -7.42 -0.02 -0.97
N THR A 43 -6.66 0.75 -1.75
CA THR A 43 -7.21 1.84 -2.60
C THR A 43 -7.15 1.56 -4.10
N ASN A 44 -6.73 0.35 -4.49
CA ASN A 44 -6.83 -0.15 -5.85
C ASN A 44 -7.68 -1.42 -5.90
N GLU A 45 -8.35 -1.62 -7.02
CA GLU A 45 -9.14 -2.81 -7.24
C GLU A 45 -8.23 -4.03 -7.47
N LEU A 46 -8.73 -5.18 -7.05
CA LEU A 46 -8.17 -6.50 -7.20
C LEU A 46 -9.16 -7.38 -7.96
N ASP A 47 -8.74 -7.90 -9.09
CA ASP A 47 -9.42 -9.00 -9.76
C ASP A 47 -8.69 -10.30 -9.42
N ALA A 48 -9.44 -11.38 -9.31
CA ALA A 48 -8.92 -12.71 -9.06
C ALA A 48 -9.45 -13.72 -10.08
N ARG A 49 -8.73 -14.83 -10.21
CA ARG A 49 -9.17 -16.03 -10.94
C ARG A 49 -8.92 -17.25 -10.05
N LEU A 50 -9.96 -18.03 -9.80
CA LEU A 50 -9.84 -19.29 -9.07
C LEU A 50 -9.19 -20.34 -9.97
N THR A 51 -8.11 -20.97 -9.50
CA THR A 51 -7.38 -21.99 -10.23
C THR A 51 -7.81 -23.39 -9.78
N GLU A 52 -7.45 -24.44 -10.53
CA GLU A 52 -7.76 -25.82 -10.13
C GLU A 52 -7.22 -26.20 -8.75
N LEU A 53 -6.10 -25.58 -8.37
CA LEU A 53 -5.43 -25.73 -7.08
C LEU A 53 -6.18 -25.08 -5.90
N TYR A 54 -7.16 -24.21 -6.13
CA TYR A 54 -7.91 -23.57 -5.05
C TYR A 54 -8.92 -24.57 -4.46
N ARG A 55 -8.71 -24.92 -3.18
CA ARG A 55 -9.59 -25.79 -2.39
C ARG A 55 -10.17 -24.96 -1.22
N PRO A 56 -11.38 -24.42 -1.35
CA PRO A 56 -11.94 -23.58 -0.30
C PRO A 56 -12.39 -24.40 0.92
N SER A 57 -12.44 -23.77 2.09
CA SER A 57 -13.01 -24.43 3.29
C SER A 57 -14.52 -24.63 3.12
N PRO A 58 -15.29 -23.61 2.68
CA PRO A 58 -16.68 -23.79 2.27
C PRO A 58 -16.76 -24.07 0.76
N PRO A 59 -17.39 -25.17 0.29
CA PRO A 59 -17.49 -25.50 -1.13
C PRO A 59 -18.06 -24.37 -2.00
N ARG A 60 -19.01 -23.60 -1.45
CA ARG A 60 -19.62 -22.42 -2.11
C ARG A 60 -18.62 -21.32 -2.49
N CYS A 61 -17.45 -21.24 -1.86
CA CYS A 61 -16.45 -20.25 -2.24
C CYS A 61 -15.74 -20.62 -3.55
N ALA A 62 -15.93 -21.83 -4.08
CA ALA A 62 -15.47 -22.25 -5.40
C ALA A 62 -16.49 -22.00 -6.53
N THR A 63 -17.65 -21.38 -6.29
CA THR A 63 -18.69 -21.20 -7.32
C THR A 63 -18.18 -20.46 -8.57
N ARG A 64 -17.19 -19.56 -8.43
CA ARG A 64 -16.57 -18.83 -9.55
C ARG A 64 -15.43 -19.61 -10.25
N LYS A 65 -15.19 -20.87 -9.90
CA LYS A 65 -14.13 -21.71 -10.51
C LYS A 65 -14.49 -22.00 -11.97
N GLY A 66 -13.50 -21.88 -12.86
CA GLY A 66 -13.72 -22.02 -14.30
C GLY A 66 -14.37 -20.81 -15.01
N GLN A 67 -14.84 -19.79 -14.27
CA GLN A 67 -15.55 -18.62 -14.85
C GLN A 67 -14.63 -17.48 -15.30
N GLY A 68 -13.31 -17.67 -15.24
CA GLY A 68 -12.34 -16.63 -15.61
C GLY A 68 -12.07 -15.60 -14.52
N TRP A 69 -11.70 -14.39 -14.91
CA TRP A 69 -11.36 -13.30 -13.98
C TRP A 69 -12.62 -12.62 -13.44
N PHE A 70 -12.69 -12.41 -12.13
CA PHE A 70 -13.78 -11.70 -11.47
C PHE A 70 -13.23 -10.63 -10.51
N ARG A 71 -14.07 -9.65 -10.16
CA ARG A 71 -13.73 -8.62 -9.17
C ARG A 71 -13.72 -9.23 -7.76
N LEU A 72 -12.56 -9.26 -7.11
CA LEU A 72 -12.42 -9.67 -5.71
C LEU A 72 -12.55 -8.45 -4.76
N TYR A 73 -11.98 -7.32 -5.15
CA TYR A 73 -12.04 -6.05 -4.40
C TYR A 73 -12.05 -4.88 -5.39
N LEU A 74 -12.80 -3.79 -5.23
CA LEU A 74 -13.93 -3.58 -4.32
C LEU A 74 -15.19 -4.22 -4.92
N ASP A 75 -15.67 -5.32 -4.33
CA ASP A 75 -16.97 -5.94 -4.66
C ASP A 75 -17.97 -5.64 -3.52
N HIS A 76 -18.65 -4.50 -3.62
CA HIS A 76 -19.60 -4.05 -2.59
C HIS A 76 -20.76 -5.02 -2.37
N ALA A 77 -21.22 -5.72 -3.41
CA ALA A 77 -22.32 -6.67 -3.28
C ALA A 77 -21.90 -7.87 -2.42
N SER A 78 -20.70 -8.42 -2.69
CA SER A 78 -20.16 -9.53 -1.89
C SER A 78 -19.78 -9.11 -0.46
N LEU A 79 -19.37 -7.86 -0.25
CA LEU A 79 -19.02 -7.32 1.07
C LEU A 79 -20.25 -6.98 1.94
N ASN A 80 -21.43 -6.84 1.35
CA ASN A 80 -22.69 -6.61 2.07
C ASN A 80 -23.47 -7.89 2.40
N ASP A 81 -22.99 -9.06 1.97
CA ASP A 81 -23.57 -10.37 2.27
C ASP A 81 -22.68 -11.10 3.30
N PRO A 82 -23.19 -11.45 4.51
CA PRO A 82 -22.43 -12.20 5.51
C PRO A 82 -21.82 -13.51 4.97
N THR A 83 -22.47 -14.15 4.00
CA THR A 83 -21.96 -15.37 3.39
C THR A 83 -20.85 -15.09 2.37
N GLY A 84 -20.95 -13.95 1.66
CA GLY A 84 -19.95 -13.40 0.76
C GLY A 84 -18.68 -12.93 1.47
N VAL A 85 -18.80 -12.27 2.63
CA VAL A 85 -17.65 -11.78 3.43
C VAL A 85 -16.70 -12.91 3.83
N ARG A 86 -17.22 -14.10 4.16
CA ARG A 86 -16.39 -15.27 4.50
C ARG A 86 -15.60 -15.80 3.30
N CYS A 87 -16.22 -15.84 2.12
CA CYS A 87 -15.52 -16.24 0.89
C CYS A 87 -14.52 -15.17 0.45
N PHE A 88 -14.88 -13.89 0.58
CA PHE A 88 -13.96 -12.77 0.35
C PHE A 88 -12.73 -12.88 1.24
N ALA A 89 -12.89 -13.07 2.55
CA ALA A 89 -11.79 -13.20 3.50
C ALA A 89 -10.84 -14.36 3.14
N GLU A 90 -11.39 -15.53 2.78
CA GLU A 90 -10.57 -16.68 2.37
C GLU A 90 -9.86 -16.43 1.03
N GLN A 91 -10.53 -15.80 0.06
CA GLN A 91 -9.95 -15.52 -1.26
C GLN A 91 -8.93 -14.39 -1.24
N MET A 92 -9.08 -13.44 -0.31
CA MET A 92 -8.12 -12.38 -0.04
C MET A 92 -6.86 -12.91 0.65
N SER A 93 -6.94 -14.03 1.39
CA SER A 93 -5.76 -14.68 1.96
C SER A 93 -4.71 -15.02 0.90
N SER A 94 -3.43 -14.92 1.26
CA SER A 94 -2.34 -14.86 0.29
C SER A 94 -1.96 -16.24 -0.28
N VAL A 95 -2.18 -16.44 -1.59
CA VAL A 95 -1.40 -17.34 -2.48
C VAL A 95 -1.20 -16.62 -3.82
N TYR A 96 0.02 -16.62 -4.36
CA TYR A 96 0.48 -15.69 -5.42
C TYR A 96 0.48 -16.27 -6.84
N ASP A 97 0.13 -15.44 -7.84
CA ASP A 97 0.50 -15.58 -9.26
C ASP A 97 0.38 -14.21 -9.97
N ALA A 98 1.30 -13.89 -10.88
CA ALA A 98 1.64 -12.50 -11.25
C ALA A 98 1.39 -12.12 -12.71
N ALA A 99 0.40 -11.28 -12.98
CA ALA A 99 0.38 -10.41 -14.18
C ALA A 99 -0.67 -9.29 -14.06
N SER A 100 -0.30 -8.01 -14.18
CA SER A 100 -1.28 -6.95 -14.53
C SER A 100 -0.66 -5.63 -15.02
N ARG A 101 -1.37 -4.98 -15.96
CA ARG A 101 -1.27 -3.58 -16.42
C ARG A 101 -2.69 -3.00 -16.42
N SER A 102 -2.87 -1.69 -16.19
CA SER A 102 -4.16 -0.99 -16.36
C SER A 102 -4.03 0.55 -16.50
N SER A 103 -5.09 1.19 -17.03
CA SER A 103 -5.30 2.62 -17.39
C SER A 103 -6.69 3.12 -16.91
N GLY A 104 -6.91 4.43 -16.72
CA GLY A 104 -8.18 5.09 -16.34
C GLY A 104 -8.18 6.65 -16.40
N PRO A 105 -9.31 7.37 -16.56
CA PRO A 105 -9.38 8.70 -17.19
C PRO A 105 -8.89 9.90 -16.33
N PRO A 106 -8.47 11.03 -16.95
CA PRO A 106 -7.95 12.21 -16.26
C PRO A 106 -8.99 13.33 -16.06
N ARG A 107 -8.75 14.22 -15.09
CA ARG A 107 -9.16 15.65 -15.14
C ARG A 107 -8.08 16.56 -14.55
N VAL A 108 -7.93 17.74 -15.18
CA VAL A 108 -6.87 18.78 -15.07
C VAL A 108 -5.63 18.49 -15.92
N GLY A 109 -5.58 18.94 -17.18
CA GLY A 109 -4.38 19.10 -18.05
C GLY A 109 -3.49 17.87 -18.33
N TYR A 110 -3.59 16.86 -17.49
CA TYR A 110 -2.96 15.57 -17.52
C TYR A 110 -3.82 14.61 -18.33
N ARG A 111 -3.18 13.61 -18.93
CA ARG A 111 -3.80 12.59 -19.76
C ARG A 111 -3.35 11.23 -19.26
N ASP A 112 -4.31 10.37 -18.95
CA ASP A 112 -3.98 9.04 -18.47
C ASP A 112 -3.23 8.22 -19.51
N GLY A 113 -2.26 7.44 -19.04
CA GLY A 113 -1.37 6.65 -19.89
C GLY A 113 -0.36 7.47 -20.69
N GLU A 114 -0.50 8.81 -20.73
CA GLU A 114 0.35 9.75 -21.46
C GLU A 114 1.20 10.60 -20.52
N THR A 115 0.58 11.39 -19.65
CA THR A 115 1.25 12.27 -18.67
C THR A 115 0.90 11.92 -17.22
N LEU A 116 -0.11 11.06 -17.01
CA LEU A 116 -0.52 10.53 -15.70
C LEU A 116 -0.51 9.01 -15.73
N PHE A 117 0.07 8.39 -14.71
CA PHE A 117 0.28 6.95 -14.67
C PHE A 117 -0.06 6.39 -13.29
N GLY A 118 -0.93 5.38 -13.24
CA GLY A 118 -1.18 4.60 -12.03
C GLY A 118 -0.15 3.49 -11.81
N ALA A 119 0.31 3.33 -10.57
CA ALA A 119 1.20 2.24 -10.14
C ALA A 119 0.52 1.34 -9.09
N PRO A 120 -0.52 0.57 -9.46
CA PRO A 120 -1.17 -0.33 -8.51
C PRO A 120 -0.24 -1.49 -8.10
N TYR A 121 -0.49 -2.06 -6.94
CA TYR A 121 0.28 -3.18 -6.38
C TYR A 121 -0.61 -4.11 -5.55
N ASP A 122 -0.06 -5.28 -5.21
CA ASP A 122 -0.66 -6.17 -4.24
C ASP A 122 -0.44 -5.66 -2.82
N PHE A 123 -1.44 -4.96 -2.30
CA PHE A 123 -1.39 -4.37 -0.96
C PHE A 123 -1.39 -5.41 0.16
N ARG A 124 -1.57 -6.71 -0.14
CA ARG A 124 -1.51 -7.80 0.84
C ARG A 124 -0.09 -8.15 1.28
N TYR A 125 0.91 -7.81 0.46
CA TYR A 125 2.31 -8.14 0.73
C TYR A 125 3.09 -6.94 1.25
N ALA A 126 3.98 -7.22 2.22
CA ALA A 126 5.00 -6.30 2.69
C ALA A 126 6.23 -6.33 1.76
N VAL A 127 7.11 -5.31 1.79
CA VAL A 127 8.50 -5.46 1.29
C VAL A 127 9.44 -5.71 2.48
N PRO A 128 10.50 -6.52 2.34
CA PRO A 128 10.86 -7.35 1.19
C PRO A 128 9.91 -8.56 0.99
N SER A 129 9.52 -8.80 -0.26
CA SER A 129 8.78 -10.00 -0.71
C SER A 129 8.88 -10.12 -2.23
N ILE A 130 8.60 -11.30 -2.79
CA ILE A 130 8.56 -11.52 -4.25
C ILE A 130 7.59 -10.55 -4.93
N ALA A 131 6.40 -10.36 -4.37
CA ALA A 131 5.40 -9.42 -4.90
C ALA A 131 5.90 -7.97 -4.83
N GLY A 132 6.57 -7.62 -3.74
CA GLY A 132 7.16 -6.31 -3.54
C GLY A 132 8.33 -6.00 -4.49
N ASP A 133 9.19 -6.98 -4.75
CA ASP A 133 10.29 -6.87 -5.71
C ASP A 133 9.76 -6.75 -7.15
N ALA A 134 8.74 -7.52 -7.50
CA ALA A 134 8.03 -7.40 -8.77
C ALA A 134 7.40 -6.01 -8.93
N PHE A 135 6.77 -5.47 -7.88
CA PHE A 135 6.25 -4.11 -7.87
C PHE A 135 7.36 -3.07 -8.07
N PHE A 136 8.50 -3.18 -7.36
CA PHE A 136 9.62 -2.25 -7.53
C PHE A 136 10.22 -2.30 -8.93
N ALA A 137 10.35 -3.48 -9.53
CA ALA A 137 10.78 -3.63 -10.92
C ALA A 137 9.75 -2.98 -11.89
N GLY A 138 8.45 -3.18 -11.63
CA GLY A 138 7.36 -2.56 -12.39
C GLY A 138 7.37 -1.03 -12.29
N LEU A 139 7.49 -0.49 -11.08
CA LEU A 139 7.51 0.94 -10.81
C LEU A 139 8.73 1.61 -11.47
N LYS A 140 9.90 0.98 -11.44
CA LYS A 140 11.08 1.45 -12.18
C LYS A 140 10.79 1.58 -13.68
N ARG A 141 10.26 0.52 -14.30
CA ARG A 141 9.90 0.54 -15.73
C ARG A 141 8.85 1.59 -16.04
N LEU A 142 7.87 1.79 -15.16
CA LEU A 142 6.81 2.79 -15.32
C LEU A 142 7.38 4.21 -15.27
N VAL A 143 8.23 4.51 -14.30
CA VAL A 143 8.90 5.82 -14.18
C VAL A 143 9.76 6.11 -15.41
N GLU A 144 10.55 5.14 -15.86
CA GLU A 144 11.38 5.29 -17.06
C GLU A 144 10.52 5.47 -18.32
N LYS A 145 9.42 4.72 -18.45
CA LYS A 145 8.46 4.85 -19.56
C LYS A 145 7.79 6.23 -19.54
N ALA A 146 7.28 6.66 -18.40
CA ALA A 146 6.63 7.95 -18.22
C ALA A 146 7.57 9.09 -18.60
N SER A 147 8.83 9.03 -18.15
CA SER A 147 9.84 10.01 -18.55
C SER A 147 10.09 10.02 -20.06
N ARG A 148 10.29 8.85 -20.69
CA ARG A 148 10.51 8.75 -22.15
C ARG A 148 9.34 9.28 -22.98
N LEU A 149 8.09 8.97 -22.59
CA LEU A 149 6.90 9.46 -23.29
C LEU A 149 6.71 10.97 -23.17
N ASN A 150 7.39 11.62 -22.22
CA ASN A 150 7.27 13.04 -21.93
C ASN A 150 8.61 13.77 -22.19
N GLY A 151 9.27 13.42 -23.30
CA GLY A 151 10.48 14.11 -23.76
C GLY A 151 11.70 13.97 -22.84
N GLY A 152 11.77 12.89 -22.05
CA GLY A 152 12.83 12.70 -21.06
C GLY A 152 12.65 13.51 -19.78
N THR A 153 11.51 14.19 -19.60
CA THR A 153 11.23 14.97 -18.39
C THR A 153 11.21 14.05 -17.15
N PRO A 154 11.90 14.41 -16.05
CA PRO A 154 11.85 13.61 -14.82
C PRO A 154 10.44 13.61 -14.20
N VAL A 155 10.04 12.49 -13.63
CA VAL A 155 8.68 12.21 -13.15
C VAL A 155 8.46 12.77 -11.74
N THR A 156 7.27 13.28 -11.47
CA THR A 156 6.79 13.55 -10.10
C THR A 156 6.08 12.31 -9.56
N VAL A 157 6.63 11.70 -8.51
CA VAL A 157 6.00 10.56 -7.83
C VAL A 157 5.11 11.09 -6.72
N VAL A 158 3.80 10.91 -6.84
CA VAL A 158 2.84 11.24 -5.78
C VAL A 158 2.37 9.93 -5.18
N ALA A 159 2.41 9.83 -3.86
CA ALA A 159 2.10 8.59 -3.17
C ALA A 159 1.25 8.85 -1.93
N HIS A 160 0.25 8.00 -1.70
CA HIS A 160 -0.70 8.17 -0.60
C HIS A 160 -0.60 7.08 0.44
N SER A 161 -0.72 7.45 1.72
CA SER A 161 -0.80 6.51 2.84
C SER A 161 0.33 5.48 2.76
N TYR A 162 0.02 4.19 2.84
CA TYR A 162 0.98 3.09 2.70
C TYR A 162 1.79 3.10 1.40
N GLY A 163 1.21 3.60 0.31
CA GLY A 163 1.90 3.78 -0.97
C GLY A 163 3.09 4.72 -0.86
N ALA A 164 3.03 5.71 0.04
CA ALA A 164 4.14 6.63 0.27
C ALA A 164 5.31 5.93 0.97
N THR A 165 5.04 5.06 1.96
CA THR A 165 6.09 4.26 2.59
C THR A 165 6.74 3.29 1.59
N LEU A 166 5.95 2.66 0.72
CA LEU A 166 6.47 1.79 -0.34
C LEU A 166 7.29 2.57 -1.39
N ALA A 167 6.78 3.68 -1.89
CA ALA A 167 7.47 4.54 -2.85
C ALA A 167 8.78 5.09 -2.27
N TYR A 168 8.81 5.44 -1.00
CA TYR A 168 10.03 5.85 -0.31
C TYR A 168 11.06 4.73 -0.25
N GLN A 169 10.64 3.52 0.14
CA GLN A 169 11.49 2.33 0.18
C GLN A 169 12.03 1.96 -1.21
N PHE A 170 11.21 2.14 -2.26
CA PHE A 170 11.65 2.02 -3.65
C PHE A 170 12.76 3.03 -3.98
N LEU A 171 12.53 4.33 -3.70
CA LEU A 171 13.47 5.40 -4.01
C LEU A 171 14.81 5.23 -3.25
N LEU A 172 14.78 4.86 -1.98
CA LEU A 172 15.99 4.61 -1.18
C LEU A 172 16.87 3.51 -1.80
N ARG A 173 16.26 2.50 -2.41
CA ARG A 173 16.97 1.38 -3.06
C ARG A 173 17.41 1.68 -4.49
N ARG A 174 17.23 2.91 -5.00
CA ARG A 174 17.70 3.31 -6.34
C ARG A 174 19.01 4.10 -6.27
N PRO A 175 19.98 3.80 -7.16
CA PRO A 175 21.21 4.59 -7.25
C PRO A 175 20.92 6.08 -7.43
N LEU A 176 21.75 6.93 -6.83
CA LEU A 176 21.59 8.38 -6.93
C LEU A 176 21.53 8.89 -8.39
N PRO A 177 22.35 8.40 -9.33
CA PRO A 177 22.26 8.80 -10.74
C PRO A 177 20.89 8.50 -11.36
N TRP A 178 20.29 7.35 -11.03
CA TRP A 178 18.96 7.00 -11.53
C TRP A 178 17.89 7.96 -10.98
N ARG A 179 17.95 8.26 -9.67
CA ARG A 179 17.01 9.20 -9.03
C ARG A 179 17.11 10.60 -9.64
N ARG A 180 18.33 11.12 -9.80
CA ARG A 180 18.56 12.44 -10.41
C ARG A 180 18.06 12.51 -11.86
N ARG A 181 18.20 11.43 -12.62
CA ARG A 181 17.75 11.37 -14.01
C ARG A 181 16.23 11.28 -14.15
N PHE A 182 15.57 10.47 -13.33
CA PHE A 182 14.17 10.09 -13.57
C PHE A 182 13.16 10.65 -12.58
N VAL A 183 13.57 11.19 -11.44
CA VAL A 183 12.66 11.64 -10.39
C VAL A 183 12.84 13.14 -10.17
N ARG A 184 11.83 13.92 -10.55
CA ARG A 184 11.76 15.36 -10.31
C ARG A 184 11.50 15.66 -8.83
N ARG A 185 10.44 15.03 -8.30
CA ARG A 185 9.90 15.27 -6.96
C ARG A 185 9.25 13.99 -6.43
N PHE A 186 9.27 13.85 -5.11
CA PHE A 186 8.48 12.86 -4.39
C PHE A 186 7.53 13.59 -3.44
N VAL A 187 6.23 13.35 -3.60
CA VAL A 187 5.15 14.01 -2.84
C VAL A 187 4.40 12.95 -2.04
N PRO A 188 4.82 12.69 -0.79
CA PRO A 188 4.11 11.80 0.11
C PRO A 188 2.89 12.51 0.71
N VAL A 189 1.72 11.87 0.65
CA VAL A 189 0.46 12.36 1.22
C VAL A 189 0.01 11.41 2.32
N ALA A 190 -0.14 11.91 3.55
CA ALA A 190 -0.58 11.12 4.71
C ALA A 190 0.25 9.83 4.96
N ALA A 191 1.56 9.89 4.75
CA ALA A 191 2.44 8.73 4.88
C ALA A 191 2.60 8.26 6.35
N PRO A 192 2.30 6.99 6.67
CA PRO A 192 2.45 6.45 8.01
C PRO A 192 3.90 6.05 8.29
N TRP A 193 4.81 7.03 8.36
CA TRP A 193 6.27 6.81 8.42
C TRP A 193 6.72 5.88 9.54
N GLY A 194 6.00 5.82 10.65
CA GLY A 194 6.33 4.96 11.78
C GLY A 194 5.28 3.89 12.06
N GLY A 195 4.38 3.60 11.13
CA GLY A 195 3.16 2.84 11.41
C GLY A 195 2.05 3.69 12.02
N VAL A 196 0.95 3.05 12.40
CA VAL A 196 -0.25 3.66 12.98
C VAL A 196 -0.81 2.78 14.09
N VAL A 197 -1.27 3.36 15.19
CA VAL A 197 -1.88 2.60 16.30
C VAL A 197 -3.11 1.80 15.83
N LEU A 198 -3.81 2.30 14.80
CA LEU A 198 -4.89 1.58 14.14
C LEU A 198 -4.47 0.18 13.65
N GLY A 199 -3.20 -0.02 13.27
CA GLY A 199 -2.68 -1.33 12.89
C GLY A 199 -2.77 -2.35 14.04
N MET A 200 -2.48 -1.93 15.28
CA MET A 200 -2.62 -2.78 16.46
C MET A 200 -4.10 -3.12 16.72
N PHE A 201 -4.99 -2.11 16.63
CA PHE A 201 -6.43 -2.32 16.79
C PHE A 201 -6.98 -3.31 15.77
N THR A 202 -6.61 -3.15 14.49
CA THR A 202 -7.02 -4.05 13.40
C THR A 202 -6.63 -5.50 13.67
N LEU A 203 -5.44 -5.78 14.23
CA LEU A 203 -5.03 -7.15 14.55
C LEU A 203 -5.76 -7.75 15.77
N VAL A 204 -6.27 -6.92 16.68
CA VAL A 204 -6.97 -7.36 17.89
C VAL A 204 -8.46 -7.54 17.64
N ALA A 205 -9.11 -6.51 17.10
CA ALA A 205 -10.57 -6.41 16.97
C ALA A 205 -11.05 -6.55 15.52
N GLY A 206 -10.14 -6.51 14.55
CA GLY A 206 -10.51 -6.35 13.13
C GLY A 206 -10.87 -4.91 12.78
N ASN A 207 -11.20 -4.67 11.52
CA ASN A 207 -11.54 -3.35 11.01
C ASN A 207 -12.55 -3.50 9.87
N SER A 208 -13.63 -2.73 9.88
CA SER A 208 -14.67 -2.79 8.84
C SER A 208 -14.30 -2.02 7.57
N LEU A 209 -13.10 -1.44 7.49
CA LEU A 209 -12.66 -0.52 6.44
C LEU A 209 -13.56 0.74 6.32
N GLY A 210 -14.32 1.06 7.38
CA GLY A 210 -15.33 2.12 7.37
C GLY A 210 -16.64 1.74 6.69
N LEU A 211 -16.85 0.46 6.35
CA LEU A 211 -18.09 -0.05 5.78
C LEU A 211 -19.07 -0.42 6.90
N PRO A 212 -20.31 0.12 6.91
CA PRO A 212 -21.24 -0.05 8.04
C PRO A 212 -21.78 -1.48 8.21
N PHE A 213 -21.71 -2.33 7.18
CA PHE A 213 -22.30 -3.67 7.17
C PHE A 213 -21.29 -4.81 7.29
N VAL A 214 -20.00 -4.47 7.45
CA VAL A 214 -18.94 -5.47 7.61
C VAL A 214 -18.68 -5.68 9.09
N ASP A 215 -18.93 -6.89 9.59
CA ASP A 215 -18.49 -7.29 10.93
C ASP A 215 -16.95 -7.23 10.99
N PRO A 216 -16.36 -6.35 11.81
CA PRO A 216 -14.91 -6.23 11.90
C PRO A 216 -14.23 -7.55 12.33
N VAL A 217 -14.90 -8.37 13.15
CA VAL A 217 -14.37 -9.66 13.60
C VAL A 217 -14.28 -10.65 12.44
N ALA A 218 -15.18 -10.56 11.46
CA ALA A 218 -15.15 -11.42 10.28
C ALA A 218 -13.89 -11.21 9.42
N LEU A 219 -13.36 -9.98 9.39
CA LEU A 219 -12.11 -9.65 8.68
C LEU A 219 -10.85 -9.78 9.53
N LYS A 220 -10.97 -9.98 10.84
CA LYS A 220 -9.81 -10.15 11.73
C LYS A 220 -8.86 -11.26 11.25
N GLY A 221 -9.42 -12.41 10.86
CA GLY A 221 -8.63 -13.53 10.33
C GLY A 221 -7.90 -13.16 9.03
N GLU A 222 -8.57 -12.41 8.15
CA GLU A 222 -8.00 -11.92 6.90
C GLU A 222 -6.82 -10.99 7.18
N TYR A 223 -7.00 -9.93 7.99
CA TYR A 223 -5.92 -9.00 8.33
C TYR A 223 -4.71 -9.69 8.94
N ARG A 224 -4.92 -10.68 9.82
CA ARG A 224 -3.85 -11.45 10.45
C ARG A 224 -3.06 -12.30 9.46
N SER A 225 -3.67 -12.67 8.33
CA SER A 225 -3.01 -13.43 7.26
C SER A 225 -2.18 -12.55 6.31
N LEU A 226 -2.44 -11.24 6.27
CA LEU A 226 -1.74 -10.34 5.37
C LEU A 226 -0.37 -9.93 5.93
N GLN A 227 0.67 -10.07 5.12
CA GLN A 227 2.02 -9.64 5.51
C GLN A 227 2.10 -8.11 5.68
N SER A 228 1.32 -7.35 4.92
CA SER A 228 1.29 -5.89 4.98
C SER A 228 0.69 -5.35 6.29
N SER A 229 -0.14 -6.13 7.00
CA SER A 229 -0.68 -5.73 8.30
C SER A 229 0.42 -5.50 9.34
N LEU A 230 1.54 -6.23 9.23
CA LEU A 230 2.68 -6.05 10.13
C LEU A 230 3.38 -4.72 9.91
N TRP A 231 3.39 -4.16 8.70
CA TRP A 231 3.99 -2.84 8.44
C TRP A 231 3.20 -1.68 9.05
N ALA A 232 1.90 -1.86 9.28
CA ALA A 232 1.10 -0.84 9.94
C ALA A 232 1.46 -0.72 11.42
N LEU A 233 2.23 -1.67 11.99
CA LEU A 233 2.57 -1.67 13.40
C LEU A 233 3.48 -0.50 13.79
N PRO A 234 3.20 0.16 14.92
CA PRO A 234 4.02 1.25 15.45
C PRO A 234 5.50 0.88 15.61
N SER A 235 6.37 1.77 15.12
CA SER A 235 7.81 1.72 15.27
C SER A 235 8.27 2.47 16.53
N PRO A 236 9.17 1.88 17.35
CA PRO A 236 9.78 2.57 18.48
C PRO A 236 10.49 3.88 18.11
N GLY A 237 11.04 3.97 16.88
CA GLY A 237 11.78 5.16 16.43
C GLY A 237 10.90 6.41 16.28
N VAL A 238 9.59 6.22 16.09
CA VAL A 238 8.61 7.31 15.91
C VAL A 238 7.74 7.47 17.15
N PHE A 239 7.15 6.38 17.65
CA PHE A 239 6.23 6.40 18.79
C PHE A 239 6.92 6.50 20.16
N GLY A 240 8.26 6.43 20.19
CA GLY A 240 9.01 6.46 21.43
C GLY A 240 8.93 5.16 22.21
N ALA A 241 9.62 5.14 23.35
CA ALA A 241 9.80 3.95 24.16
C ALA A 241 8.80 3.82 25.32
N ALA A 242 8.30 4.95 25.82
CA ALA A 242 7.61 5.01 27.11
C ALA A 242 6.09 5.13 26.98
N GLN A 243 5.58 5.56 25.81
CA GLN A 243 4.15 5.78 25.64
C GLN A 243 3.41 4.44 25.49
N PRO A 244 2.44 4.12 26.39
CA PRO A 244 1.55 2.98 26.20
C PRO A 244 0.69 3.17 24.95
N LEU A 245 0.64 2.14 24.09
CA LEU A 245 -0.19 2.13 22.88
C LEU A 245 -1.41 1.21 23.04
N VAL A 246 -1.26 0.13 23.80
CA VAL A 246 -2.35 -0.76 24.20
C VAL A 246 -2.24 -0.99 25.70
N THR A 247 -3.36 -0.81 26.41
CA THR A 247 -3.45 -1.07 27.85
C THR A 247 -4.48 -2.16 28.09
N THR A 248 -4.09 -3.20 28.81
CA THR A 248 -4.99 -4.26 29.29
C THR A 248 -5.12 -4.17 30.80
N ARG A 249 -5.95 -5.05 31.39
CA ARG A 249 -6.05 -5.16 32.86
C ARG A 249 -4.75 -5.59 33.53
N SER A 250 -3.89 -6.32 32.82
CA SER A 250 -2.69 -6.95 33.39
C SER A 250 -1.37 -6.33 32.90
N ARG A 251 -1.35 -5.69 31.74
CA ARG A 251 -0.12 -5.15 31.14
C ARG A 251 -0.41 -4.01 30.16
N SER A 252 0.55 -3.09 30.06
CA SER A 252 0.62 -2.11 28.97
C SER A 252 1.68 -2.51 27.94
N TYR A 253 1.38 -2.31 26.67
CA TYR A 253 2.28 -2.54 25.54
C TYR A 253 2.63 -1.20 24.88
N THR A 254 3.92 -0.92 24.78
CA THR A 254 4.48 0.21 24.03
C THR A 254 4.91 -0.24 22.63
N ALA A 255 5.42 0.69 21.81
CA ALA A 255 6.02 0.34 20.52
C ALA A 255 7.22 -0.62 20.65
N ARG A 256 7.92 -0.64 21.80
CA ARG A 256 9.03 -1.59 22.06
C ARG A 256 8.55 -2.99 22.39
N ASP A 257 7.34 -3.11 22.91
CA ASP A 257 6.76 -4.39 23.30
C ASP A 257 6.08 -5.12 22.13
N MET A 258 6.34 -4.73 20.88
CA MET A 258 5.57 -5.24 19.73
C MET A 258 5.68 -6.76 19.57
N VAL A 259 6.83 -7.35 19.87
CA VAL A 259 7.01 -8.81 19.90
C VAL A 259 6.08 -9.45 20.92
N GLY A 260 6.15 -9.01 22.19
CA GLY A 260 5.28 -9.51 23.25
C GLY A 260 3.79 -9.22 23.01
N PHE A 261 3.47 -8.13 22.30
CA PHE A 261 2.11 -7.83 21.86
C PHE A 261 1.62 -8.85 20.83
N LEU A 262 2.42 -9.17 19.81
CA LEU A 262 2.07 -10.17 18.78
C LEU A 262 1.85 -11.56 19.40
N GLU A 263 2.71 -11.96 20.34
CA GLU A 263 2.54 -13.21 21.09
C GLU A 263 1.23 -13.21 21.90
N ALA A 264 0.96 -12.13 22.65
CA ALA A 264 -0.22 -12.00 23.49
C ALA A 264 -1.55 -12.06 22.73
N ILE A 265 -1.56 -11.66 21.45
CA ILE A 265 -2.76 -11.72 20.60
C ILE A 265 -2.87 -13.02 19.78
N GLY A 266 -1.98 -13.99 20.03
CA GLY A 266 -1.95 -15.29 19.36
C GLY A 266 -1.31 -15.25 17.96
N MET A 267 -0.39 -14.33 17.71
CA MET A 267 0.32 -14.16 16.43
C MET A 267 1.84 -14.40 16.58
N GLY A 268 2.25 -15.41 17.35
CA GLY A 268 3.66 -15.76 17.55
C GLY A 268 4.42 -16.02 16.24
N GLU A 269 3.79 -16.69 15.27
CA GLU A 269 4.35 -16.94 13.92
C GLU A 269 4.69 -15.65 13.15
N ALA A 270 4.06 -14.52 13.49
CA ALA A 270 4.31 -13.24 12.85
C ALA A 270 5.53 -12.50 13.41
N VAL A 271 6.09 -12.93 14.55
CA VAL A 271 7.25 -12.30 15.20
C VAL A 271 8.47 -12.32 14.28
N GLY A 272 8.84 -13.48 13.76
CA GLY A 272 9.99 -13.62 12.86
C GLY A 272 9.90 -12.71 11.63
N PRO A 273 8.80 -12.74 10.86
CA PRO A 273 8.57 -11.80 9.76
C PRO A 273 8.59 -10.33 10.19
N TYR A 274 8.01 -9.98 11.34
CA TYR A 274 8.04 -8.60 11.86
C TYR A 274 9.48 -8.12 12.12
N GLU A 275 10.27 -8.91 12.84
CA GLU A 275 11.63 -8.54 13.21
C GLU A 275 12.59 -8.48 12.01
N THR A 276 12.46 -9.43 11.09
CA THR A 276 13.38 -9.56 9.94
C THR A 276 13.01 -8.66 8.77
N ARG A 277 11.73 -8.32 8.60
CA ARG A 277 11.23 -7.60 7.40
C ARG A 277 10.69 -6.22 7.72
N VAL A 278 10.09 -6.02 8.89
CA VAL A 278 9.37 -4.78 9.23
C VAL A 278 10.24 -3.82 10.04
N LEU A 279 10.76 -4.27 11.19
CA LEU A 279 11.62 -3.44 12.05
C LEU A 279 12.79 -2.78 11.32
N PRO A 280 13.54 -3.45 10.41
CA PRO A 280 14.69 -2.85 9.75
C PRO A 280 14.34 -1.65 8.87
N LEU A 281 13.11 -1.58 8.34
CA LEU A 281 12.67 -0.51 7.46
C LEU A 281 12.61 0.84 8.18
N PHE A 282 12.32 0.80 9.47
CA PHE A 282 12.23 1.99 10.31
C PHE A 282 13.57 2.42 10.91
N ARG A 283 14.59 1.56 10.89
CA ARG A 283 15.94 1.91 11.38
C ARG A 283 16.59 3.03 10.55
N GLY A 284 16.27 3.12 9.26
CA GLY A 284 16.74 4.21 8.37
C GLY A 284 15.95 5.53 8.49
N LEU A 285 14.85 5.56 9.24
CA LEU A 285 13.98 6.74 9.38
C LEU A 285 14.43 7.70 10.50
N GLY A 286 15.56 7.45 11.16
CA GLY A 286 16.16 8.39 12.12
C GLY A 286 16.44 9.81 11.56
N TRP A 287 16.51 9.94 10.24
CA TRP A 287 16.59 11.24 9.53
C TRP A 287 15.25 11.98 9.40
N ALA A 288 14.12 11.26 9.37
CA ALA A 288 12.77 11.85 9.25
C ALA A 288 12.37 12.66 10.49
N ARG A 289 13.06 12.46 11.63
CA ARG A 289 12.91 13.26 12.85
C ARG A 289 13.47 14.69 12.75
N ARG A 290 14.34 15.00 11.78
CA ARG A 290 15.15 16.23 11.85
C ARG A 290 14.87 17.31 10.81
N ARG A 291 14.03 17.10 9.79
CA ARG A 291 13.73 18.15 8.80
C ARG A 291 12.29 18.06 8.28
N CYS A 292 11.54 19.15 8.47
CA CYS A 292 10.40 19.48 7.61
C CYS A 292 10.87 19.41 6.14
N TRP A 293 10.19 18.61 5.32
CA TRP A 293 10.56 18.30 3.93
C TRP A 293 10.26 19.44 2.94
N LEU A 294 10.72 20.65 3.24
CA LEU A 294 10.67 21.78 2.29
C LEU A 294 11.97 22.01 1.52
N THR A 295 13.01 21.19 1.71
CA THR A 295 14.27 21.30 0.94
C THR A 295 14.38 20.28 -0.20
N PRO A 296 14.86 20.69 -1.39
CA PRO A 296 15.11 19.81 -2.53
C PRO A 296 16.07 18.67 -2.16
N LEU A 297 15.90 17.50 -2.78
CA LEU A 297 16.78 16.33 -2.68
C LEU A 297 18.19 16.53 -3.30
N HIS A 298 18.69 17.77 -3.35
CA HIS A 298 20.05 18.11 -3.80
C HIS A 298 20.84 18.71 -2.63
N GLY A 299 21.75 17.91 -2.06
CA GLY A 299 22.73 18.27 -1.03
C GLY A 299 22.72 17.25 0.11
N ARG A 300 23.77 16.49 0.40
CA ARG A 300 25.18 16.47 0.00
C ARG A 300 25.54 15.10 -0.59
#